data_AF-A0A370NJY4-F1
#
_entry.id   AF-A0A370NJY4-F1
#
_cell.length_a   1.000
_cell.length_b   1.000
_cell.length_c   1.000
_cell.angle_alpha   90.00
_cell.angle_beta   90.00
_cell.angle_gamma   90.00
#
_symmetry.space_group_name_H-M   'P 1'
#
loop_
_entity.id
_entity.type
_entity.pdbx_description
1 polymer ?
#
loop_
_entity_poly.entity_id
_entity_poly.type
_entity_poly.pdbx_seq_one_letter_code
_entity_poly.pdbx_strand_id
1 'polypeptide(L)'
;MVSAAPSGKGKKVAIVAPDQDALARYVPDLQNWPASWRFDDQDLPPGQALVEVFTPFLQHLLTLGYARKTLNYHRDHLWMLGGHLIEVRHEDPDAAAMDARTLVLHQIHKYGGPLISRHLDEQAQSAFDATCKKLYRFLCSS
;
A
#
# COMPACT_ATOMS: atom_id res chain seq x y z
N MET A 1 33.89 34.60 34.86
CA MET A 1 33.42 34.79 33.47
C MET A 1 34.48 34.11 32.60
N VAL A 2 34.27 32.95 32.00
CA VAL A 2 33.36 32.72 30.88
C VAL A 2 32.94 31.23 30.84
N SER A 3 31.66 31.04 30.55
CA SER A 3 30.97 29.76 30.48
C SER A 3 31.31 28.96 29.22
N ALA A 4 31.14 27.63 29.35
CA ALA A 4 31.22 26.63 28.30
C ALA A 4 30.23 26.87 27.14
N ALA A 5 30.57 26.34 25.97
CA ALA A 5 29.62 26.06 24.90
C ALA A 5 29.81 24.60 24.43
N PRO A 6 28.78 23.73 24.51
CA PRO A 6 28.85 22.41 23.92
C PRO A 6 28.55 22.52 22.42
N SER A 7 29.48 22.03 21.60
CA SER A 7 29.29 21.90 20.15
C SER A 7 28.27 20.79 19.87
N GLY A 8 27.02 21.20 19.62
CA GLY A 8 25.96 20.30 19.19
C GLY A 8 26.25 19.77 17.78
N LYS A 9 26.71 18.51 17.70
CA LYS A 9 26.72 17.75 16.44
C LYS A 9 25.27 17.50 16.03
N GLY A 10 24.76 18.35 15.14
CA GLY A 10 23.52 18.10 14.43
C GLY A 10 23.61 16.75 13.70
N LYS A 11 22.80 15.79 14.15
CA LYS A 11 22.53 14.56 13.39
C LYS A 11 21.89 15.01 12.07
N LYS A 12 22.67 14.98 10.99
CA LYS A 12 22.13 15.02 9.64
C LYS A 12 21.27 13.76 9.50
N VAL A 13 19.95 13.95 9.52
CA VAL A 13 19.01 12.91 9.12
C VAL A 13 19.30 12.67 7.64
N ALA A 14 20.07 11.64 7.36
CA ALA A 14 20.22 11.15 6.00
C ALA A 14 18.82 10.75 5.55
N ILE A 15 18.29 11.50 4.58
CA ILE A 15 17.13 11.06 3.80
C ILE A 15 17.63 9.82 3.07
N VAL A 16 17.43 8.66 3.67
CA VAL A 16 17.76 7.37 3.06
C VAL A 16 16.88 7.31 1.83
N ALA A 17 17.50 7.44 0.66
CA ALA A 17 16.84 7.17 -0.60
C ALA A 17 16.17 5.78 -0.47
N PRO A 18 14.91 5.61 -0.90
CA PRO A 18 14.23 4.34 -0.77
C PRO A 18 15.10 3.26 -1.39
N ASP A 19 15.47 2.26 -0.59
CA ASP A 19 16.27 1.13 -1.04
C ASP A 19 15.41 0.30 -2.00
N GLN A 20 15.51 0.63 -3.30
CA GLN A 20 14.78 -0.05 -4.37
C GLN A 20 15.12 -1.56 -4.38
N ASP A 21 16.34 -1.92 -3.97
CA ASP A 21 16.73 -3.32 -3.83
C ASP A 21 16.01 -3.99 -2.65
N ALA A 22 15.77 -3.28 -1.54
CA ALA A 22 14.97 -3.80 -0.43
C ALA A 22 13.51 -4.03 -0.83
N LEU A 23 12.91 -3.12 -1.61
CA LEU A 23 11.56 -3.31 -2.13
C LEU A 23 11.49 -4.51 -3.06
N ALA A 24 12.43 -4.66 -4.00
CA ALA A 24 12.48 -5.79 -4.91
C ALA A 24 12.66 -7.14 -4.19
N ARG A 25 13.40 -7.17 -3.07
CA ARG A 25 13.53 -8.39 -2.22
C ARG A 25 12.27 -8.68 -1.42
N TYR A 26 11.50 -7.65 -1.08
CA TYR A 26 10.28 -7.77 -0.29
C TYR A 26 9.08 -8.17 -1.15
N VAL A 27 8.89 -7.53 -2.30
CA VAL A 27 7.79 -7.79 -3.25
C VAL A 27 8.39 -8.03 -4.65
N PRO A 28 9.02 -9.20 -4.88
CA PRO A 28 9.71 -9.49 -6.14
C PRO A 28 8.75 -9.59 -7.33
N ASP A 29 7.48 -9.87 -7.08
CA ASP A 29 6.41 -10.07 -8.05
C ASP A 29 5.54 -8.82 -8.27
N LEU A 30 5.93 -7.65 -7.73
CA LEU A 30 5.11 -6.43 -7.76
C LEU A 30 4.68 -6.04 -9.18
N GLN A 31 5.56 -6.23 -10.17
CA GLN A 31 5.28 -5.94 -11.58
C GLN A 31 4.29 -6.92 -12.23
N ASN A 32 4.11 -8.09 -11.63
CA ASN A 32 3.19 -9.12 -12.13
C ASN A 32 1.77 -8.96 -11.55
N TRP A 33 1.61 -8.14 -10.51
CA TRP A 33 0.31 -7.91 -9.87
C TRP A 33 -0.80 -7.46 -10.84
N PRO A 34 -0.57 -6.49 -11.74
CA PRO A 34 -1.60 -6.08 -12.71
C PRO A 34 -2.09 -7.24 -13.57
N ALA A 35 -1.18 -8.10 -14.04
CA ALA A 35 -1.52 -9.26 -14.84
C ALA A 35 -2.25 -10.35 -14.05
N SER A 36 -2.09 -10.39 -12.72
CA SER A 36 -2.79 -11.33 -11.85
C SER A 36 -4.22 -10.91 -11.49
N TRP A 37 -4.54 -9.62 -11.60
CA TRP A 37 -5.87 -9.09 -11.28
C TRP A 37 -6.78 -8.97 -12.51
N ARG A 38 -6.22 -9.00 -13.71
CA ARG A 38 -6.94 -8.72 -14.95
C ARG A 38 -8.04 -9.74 -15.23
N PHE A 39 -9.19 -9.27 -15.70
CA PHE A 39 -10.17 -10.07 -16.42
C PHE A 39 -9.81 -10.10 -17.91
N ASP A 40 -9.44 -8.95 -18.47
CA ASP A 40 -8.93 -8.80 -19.83
C ASP A 40 -7.74 -7.83 -19.93
N ASP A 41 -7.18 -7.65 -21.12
CA ASP A 41 -5.98 -6.81 -21.29
C ASP A 41 -6.21 -5.31 -21.03
N GLN A 42 -7.46 -4.84 -20.99
CA GLN A 42 -7.81 -3.46 -20.66
C GLN A 42 -7.65 -3.15 -19.17
N ASP A 43 -7.56 -4.17 -18.32
CA ASP A 43 -7.31 -4.01 -16.88
C ASP A 43 -5.84 -3.79 -16.54
N LEU A 44 -4.92 -4.05 -17.49
CA LEU A 44 -3.48 -3.89 -17.26
C LEU A 44 -3.10 -2.44 -16.92
N PRO A 45 -3.51 -1.40 -17.67
CA PRO A 45 -3.16 -0.02 -17.32
C PRO A 45 -3.75 0.43 -15.96
N PRO A 46 -5.03 0.18 -15.62
CA PRO A 46 -5.54 0.44 -14.28
C PRO A 46 -4.78 -0.31 -13.18
N GLY A 47 -4.43 -1.58 -13.41
CA GLY A 47 -3.64 -2.37 -12.46
C GLY A 47 -2.26 -1.79 -12.23
N GLN A 48 -1.58 -1.30 -13.27
CA GLN A 48 -0.28 -0.60 -13.15
C GLN A 48 -0.42 0.67 -12.32
N ALA A 49 -1.46 1.48 -12.57
CA ALA A 49 -1.72 2.68 -11.79
C ALA A 49 -2.00 2.37 -10.30
N LEU A 50 -2.66 1.26 -9.98
CA LEU A 50 -2.83 0.80 -8.60
C LEU A 50 -1.49 0.42 -7.94
N VAL A 51 -0.60 -0.28 -8.67
CA VAL A 51 0.74 -0.60 -8.19
C VAL A 51 1.55 0.66 -7.89
N GLU A 52 1.44 1.70 -8.73
CA GLU A 52 2.07 3.00 -8.47
C GLU A 52 1.57 3.64 -7.17
N VAL A 53 0.26 3.54 -6.87
CA VAL A 53 -0.30 4.02 -5.60
C VAL A 53 0.21 3.22 -4.40
N PHE A 54 0.35 1.89 -4.53
CA PHE A 54 0.78 1.03 -3.43
C PHE A 54 2.29 1.07 -3.16
N THR A 55 3.09 1.37 -4.18
CA THR A 55 4.57 1.32 -4.11
C THR A 55 5.16 2.21 -3.00
N PRO A 56 4.80 3.50 -2.87
CA PRO A 56 5.30 4.34 -1.78
C PRO A 56 4.90 3.82 -0.39
N PHE A 57 3.71 3.22 -0.27
CA PHE A 57 3.26 2.64 1.00
C PHE A 57 4.06 1.37 1.35
N LEU A 58 4.34 0.51 0.38
CA LEU A 58 5.20 -0.67 0.57
C LEU A 58 6.61 -0.27 1.02
N GLN A 59 7.17 0.78 0.43
CA GLN A 59 8.45 1.35 0.88
C GLN A 59 8.36 1.90 2.30
N HIS A 60 7.28 2.63 2.62
CA HIS A 60 7.06 3.13 3.98
C HIS A 60 7.00 2.00 5.01
N LEU A 61 6.34 0.88 4.72
CA LEU A 61 6.29 -0.29 5.60
C LEU A 61 7.70 -0.82 5.95
N LEU A 62 8.64 -0.81 5.00
CA LEU A 62 10.03 -1.21 5.26
C LEU A 62 10.73 -0.28 6.27
N THR A 63 10.37 1.00 6.30
CA THR A 63 10.93 1.98 7.25
C THR A 63 10.43 1.79 8.68
N LEU A 64 9.30 1.11 8.87
CA LEU A 64 8.67 0.90 10.18
C LEU A 64 9.27 -0.26 11.00
N GLY A 65 10.23 -1.00 10.43
CA GLY A 65 10.94 -2.07 11.15
C GLY A 65 10.08 -3.28 11.52
N TYR A 66 9.01 -3.53 10.76
CA TYR A 66 8.14 -4.69 11.01
C TYR A 66 8.88 -6.02 10.78
N ALA A 67 8.46 -7.05 11.52
CA ALA A 67 8.91 -8.41 11.27
C ALA A 67 8.49 -8.86 9.86
N ARG A 68 9.30 -9.71 9.22
CA ARG A 68 9.05 -10.20 7.86
C ARG A 68 7.67 -10.83 7.67
N LYS A 69 7.18 -11.55 8.68
CA LYS A 69 5.83 -12.14 8.68
C LYS A 69 4.73 -11.06 8.55
N THR A 70 4.85 -9.98 9.32
CA THR A 70 3.89 -8.86 9.30
C THR A 70 3.95 -8.09 7.98
N LEU A 71 5.14 -7.88 7.44
CA LEU A 71 5.31 -7.30 6.11
C LEU A 71 4.59 -8.14 5.06
N ASN A 72 4.85 -9.46 5.01
CA ASN A 72 4.16 -10.34 4.06
C ASN A 72 2.64 -10.27 4.18
N TYR A 73 2.07 -10.20 5.38
CA TYR A 73 0.63 -9.99 5.53
C TYR A 73 0.16 -8.69 4.90
N HIS A 74 0.84 -7.57 5.15
CA HIS A 74 0.47 -6.30 4.52
C HIS A 74 0.59 -6.35 2.99
N ARG A 75 1.64 -6.98 2.46
CA ARG A 75 1.81 -7.23 1.03
C ARG A 75 0.62 -8.00 0.46
N ASP A 76 0.27 -9.13 1.07
CA ASP A 76 -0.79 -10.00 0.57
C ASP A 76 -2.17 -9.33 0.67
N HIS A 77 -2.43 -8.56 1.73
CA HIS A 77 -3.64 -7.75 1.83
C HIS A 77 -3.72 -6.65 0.76
N LEU A 78 -2.60 -6.00 0.40
CA LEU A 78 -2.59 -5.03 -0.70
C LEU A 78 -2.83 -5.70 -2.05
N TRP A 79 -2.26 -6.90 -2.25
CA TRP A 79 -2.54 -7.68 -3.46
C TRP A 79 -4.03 -8.02 -3.58
N MET A 80 -4.66 -8.46 -2.48
CA MET A 80 -6.11 -8.73 -2.46
C MET A 80 -6.94 -7.46 -2.69
N LEU A 81 -6.55 -6.33 -2.09
CA LEU A 81 -7.22 -5.05 -2.34
C LEU A 81 -7.14 -4.68 -3.83
N GLY A 82 -5.99 -4.84 -4.47
CA GLY A 82 -5.83 -4.56 -5.90
C GLY A 82 -6.78 -5.38 -6.77
N GLY A 83 -6.90 -6.69 -6.52
CA GLY A 83 -7.86 -7.55 -7.22
C GLY A 83 -9.31 -7.10 -7.03
N HIS A 84 -9.70 -6.79 -5.79
CA HIS A 84 -11.03 -6.26 -5.48
C HIS A 84 -11.31 -4.94 -6.20
N LEU A 85 -10.32 -4.05 -6.32
CA LEU A 85 -10.49 -2.77 -7.01
C LEU A 85 -10.71 -2.95 -8.51
N ILE A 86 -10.05 -3.93 -9.14
CA ILE A 86 -10.31 -4.26 -10.55
C ILE A 86 -11.70 -4.87 -10.72
N GLU A 87 -12.15 -5.75 -9.82
CA GLU A 87 -13.52 -6.27 -9.79
C GLU A 87 -14.56 -5.14 -9.69
N VAL A 88 -14.36 -4.19 -8.77
CA VAL A 88 -15.24 -3.02 -8.61
C VAL A 88 -15.30 -2.19 -9.88
N ARG A 89 -14.16 -1.95 -10.55
CA ARG A 89 -14.13 -1.21 -11.83
C ARG A 89 -14.86 -1.94 -12.94
N HIS A 90 -14.79 -3.26 -12.95
CA HIS A 90 -15.46 -4.08 -13.95
C HIS A 90 -16.99 -4.05 -13.75
N GLU A 91 -17.45 -3.99 -12.50
CA GLU A 91 -18.89 -3.97 -12.16
C GLU A 91 -19.52 -2.57 -12.23
N ASP A 92 -18.76 -1.52 -11.93
CA ASP A 92 -19.25 -0.14 -11.80
C ASP A 92 -18.53 0.82 -12.79
N PRO A 93 -19.23 1.31 -13.83
CA PRO A 93 -18.69 2.28 -14.78
C PRO A 93 -18.21 3.59 -14.13
N ASP A 94 -18.82 4.04 -13.03
CA ASP A 94 -18.39 5.25 -12.33
C ASP A 94 -17.04 5.02 -11.66
N ALA A 95 -16.83 3.84 -11.06
CA ALA A 95 -15.54 3.42 -10.53
C ALA A 95 -14.49 3.23 -11.63
N ALA A 96 -14.90 2.75 -12.81
CA ALA A 96 -14.01 2.62 -13.98
C ALA A 96 -13.47 3.97 -14.47
N ALA A 97 -14.26 5.05 -14.31
CA ALA A 97 -13.87 6.41 -14.67
C ALA A 97 -12.95 7.09 -13.65
N MET A 98 -12.85 6.57 -12.42
CA MET A 98 -11.96 7.12 -11.39
C MET A 98 -10.49 6.82 -11.69
N ASP A 99 -9.60 7.75 -11.33
CA ASP A 99 -8.18 7.45 -11.25
C ASP A 99 -7.89 6.49 -10.08
N ALA A 100 -6.75 5.80 -10.15
CA ALA A 100 -6.39 4.76 -9.19
C ALA A 100 -6.35 5.24 -7.74
N ARG A 101 -5.86 6.46 -7.48
CA ARG A 101 -5.77 6.98 -6.11
C ARG A 101 -7.16 7.30 -5.56
N THR A 102 -8.00 7.95 -6.36
CA THR A 102 -9.39 8.24 -6.00
C THR A 102 -10.17 6.97 -5.73
N LEU A 103 -10.03 5.96 -6.58
CA LEU A 103 -10.67 4.65 -6.40
C LEU A 103 -10.24 3.98 -5.10
N VAL A 104 -8.94 3.93 -4.81
CA VAL A 104 -8.43 3.37 -3.54
C VAL A 104 -9.07 4.09 -2.36
N LEU A 105 -9.08 5.43 -2.35
CA LEU A 105 -9.66 6.24 -1.26
C LEU A 105 -11.18 6.17 -1.17
N HIS A 106 -11.87 5.82 -2.25
CA HIS A 106 -13.31 5.54 -2.22
C HIS A 106 -13.60 4.21 -1.50
N GLN A 107 -12.72 3.23 -1.66
CA GLN A 107 -12.93 1.87 -1.15
C GLN A 107 -12.36 1.65 0.26
N ILE A 108 -11.35 2.41 0.68
CA ILE A 108 -10.77 2.30 2.03
C ILE A 108 -11.06 3.55 2.86
N HIS A 109 -11.23 3.36 4.17
CA HIS A 109 -11.58 4.43 5.09
C HIS A 109 -10.84 4.30 6.43
N LYS A 110 -11.00 5.31 7.29
CA LYS A 110 -10.40 5.35 8.63
C LYS A 110 -10.80 4.19 9.56
N TYR A 111 -11.82 3.41 9.22
CA TYR A 111 -12.29 2.27 10.03
C TYR A 111 -11.92 0.90 9.45
N GLY A 112 -11.58 0.80 8.17
CA GLY A 112 -11.34 -0.48 7.50
C GLY A 112 -11.24 -0.37 5.98
N GLY A 113 -11.32 -1.52 5.32
CA GLY A 113 -11.40 -1.63 3.87
C GLY A 113 -12.73 -2.24 3.42
N PRO A 114 -12.85 -2.59 2.13
CA PRO A 114 -14.01 -3.31 1.63
C PRO A 114 -14.15 -4.68 2.30
N LEU A 115 -15.38 -5.16 2.40
CA LEU A 115 -15.67 -6.49 2.95
C LEU A 115 -15.37 -7.56 1.87
N ILE A 116 -14.35 -8.38 2.11
CA ILE A 116 -13.96 -9.47 1.20
C ILE A 116 -14.61 -10.78 1.69
N SER A 117 -15.95 -10.80 1.74
CA SER A 117 -16.74 -11.84 2.41
C SER A 117 -16.58 -13.25 1.81
N ARG A 118 -16.18 -13.36 0.54
CA ARG A 118 -15.97 -14.65 -0.13
C ARG A 118 -14.63 -15.30 0.20
N HIS A 119 -13.66 -14.55 0.72
CA HIS A 119 -12.28 -15.02 0.87
C HIS A 119 -11.73 -14.91 2.29
N LEU A 120 -12.35 -14.09 3.15
CA LEU A 120 -11.86 -13.84 4.51
C LEU A 120 -12.91 -14.22 5.56
N ASP A 121 -12.47 -14.93 6.60
CA ASP A 121 -13.22 -15.00 7.86
C ASP A 121 -13.11 -13.67 8.63
N GLU A 122 -13.82 -13.55 9.75
CA GLU A 122 -13.85 -12.31 10.54
C GLU A 122 -12.45 -11.89 11.04
N GLN A 123 -11.62 -12.85 11.42
CA GLN A 123 -10.28 -12.58 11.92
C GLN A 123 -9.35 -12.09 10.81
N ALA A 124 -9.41 -12.73 9.63
CA ALA A 124 -8.66 -12.35 8.45
C ALA A 124 -9.14 -10.99 7.91
N GLN A 125 -10.45 -10.72 7.91
CA GLN A 125 -11.01 -9.41 7.57
C GLN A 125 -10.50 -8.32 8.51
N SER A 126 -10.43 -8.58 9.81
CA SER A 126 -9.88 -7.61 10.78
C SER A 126 -8.41 -7.27 10.50
N ALA A 127 -7.62 -8.26 10.09
CA ALA A 127 -6.22 -8.06 9.69
C ALA A 127 -6.08 -7.29 8.36
N PHE A 128 -6.95 -7.57 7.40
CA PHE A 128 -7.07 -6.84 6.15
C PHE A 128 -7.45 -5.37 6.41
N ASP A 129 -8.47 -5.13 7.23
CA ASP A 129 -8.91 -3.79 7.63
C ASP A 129 -7.80 -3.02 8.33
N ALA A 130 -6.99 -3.67 9.16
CA ALA A 130 -5.82 -3.06 9.79
C ALA A 130 -4.80 -2.56 8.76
N THR A 131 -4.64 -3.27 7.64
CA THR A 131 -3.79 -2.85 6.52
C THR A 131 -4.42 -1.68 5.78
N CYS A 132 -5.71 -1.76 5.45
CA CYS A 132 -6.44 -0.69 4.77
C CYS A 132 -6.43 0.63 5.57
N LYS A 133 -6.60 0.57 6.89
CA LYS A 133 -6.49 1.73 7.78
C LYS A 133 -5.11 2.39 7.71
N LYS A 134 -4.03 1.59 7.64
CA LYS A 134 -2.66 2.10 7.53
C LYS A 134 -2.45 2.78 6.17
N LEU A 135 -2.91 2.14 5.10
CA LEU A 135 -2.85 2.70 3.75
C LEU A 135 -3.64 4.02 3.67
N TYR A 136 -4.87 4.06 4.18
CA TYR A 136 -5.69 5.29 4.21
C TYR A 136 -4.95 6.42 4.92
N ARG A 137 -4.42 6.16 6.12
CA ARG A 137 -3.65 7.15 6.89
C ARG A 137 -2.43 7.62 6.11
N PHE A 138 -1.70 6.71 5.46
CA PHE A 138 -0.54 7.05 4.64
C PHE A 138 -0.92 7.96 3.47
N LEU A 139 -1.98 7.62 2.72
CA LEU A 139 -2.44 8.38 1.57
C LEU A 139 -3.02 9.76 1.93
N CYS A 140 -3.66 9.89 3.11
CA CYS A 140 -4.18 11.17 3.60
C CYS A 140 -3.15 12.05 4.31
N SER A 141 -2.01 11.49 4.72
CA SER A 141 -0.93 12.23 5.40
C SER A 141 0.23 12.60 4.46
N SER A 142 0.14 12.21 3.19
CA SER A 142 1.14 12.48 2.14
C SER A 142 0.72 13.64 1.25
#